data_AF-A0A3D5E7X7-F1
#
_entry.id   AF-A0A3D5E7X7-F1
#
_cell.length_a   1.000
_cell.length_b   1.000
_cell.length_c   1.000
_cell.angle_alpha   90.00
_cell.angle_beta   90.00
_cell.angle_gamma   90.00
#
_symmetry.space_group_name_H-M   'P 1'
#
loop_
_entity.id
_entity.type
_entity.pdbx_description
1 polymer ?
#
loop_
_entity_poly.entity_id
_entity_poly.type
_entity_poly.pdbx_seq_one_letter_code
_entity_poly.pdbx_strand_id
1 'polypeptide(L)'
;MSKIIGIDLGTTNSVIAVMEGGDPTVISTSEGTRTMPSVVAFNKNGERLVGQTAKRQSVTNPQNTIYSIKRLMGLRADQVTSESGMVSYEIVSGPKEDARVKIPQTDKTYTPQEISGMILAKLKSDAESYLGTPVTQAVITVPAYFSDSQRQATKDAG
;
A
#
# COMPACT_ATOMS: atom_id res chain seq x y z
N MET A 1 -21.50 -13.82 -10.16
CA MET A 1 -20.04 -13.61 -10.34
C MET A 1 -19.61 -12.51 -9.40
N SER A 2 -18.47 -12.68 -8.71
CA SER A 2 -17.87 -11.60 -7.92
C SER A 2 -17.52 -10.43 -8.84
N LYS A 3 -17.81 -9.19 -8.44
CA LYS A 3 -17.40 -8.01 -9.21
C LYS A 3 -15.87 -7.92 -9.21
N ILE A 4 -15.29 -7.55 -10.36
CA ILE A 4 -13.87 -7.18 -10.45
C ILE A 4 -13.76 -5.70 -10.09
N ILE A 5 -12.86 -5.36 -9.18
CA ILE A 5 -12.60 -3.97 -8.76
C ILE A 5 -11.40 -3.39 -9.52
N GLY A 6 -11.40 -2.08 -9.73
CA GLY A 6 -10.24 -1.32 -10.18
C GLY A 6 -9.58 -0.64 -8.98
N ILE A 7 -8.26 -0.80 -8.83
CA ILE A 7 -7.49 -0.15 -7.78
C ILE A 7 -6.42 0.74 -8.41
N ASP A 8 -6.51 2.04 -8.15
CA ASP A 8 -5.36 2.92 -8.33
C ASP A 8 -4.49 2.86 -7.08
N LEU A 9 -3.36 2.15 -7.15
CA LEU A 9 -2.40 2.03 -6.05
C LEU A 9 -1.39 3.17 -6.17
N GLY A 10 -1.65 4.37 -5.65
CA GLY A 10 -0.71 5.48 -5.80
C GLY A 10 0.43 5.48 -4.78
N THR A 11 1.44 6.31 -5.02
CA THR A 11 2.55 6.54 -4.07
C THR A 11 2.07 7.25 -2.81
N THR A 12 1.11 8.17 -2.95
CA THR A 12 0.61 9.03 -1.86
C THR A 12 -0.81 8.66 -1.46
N ASN A 13 -1.69 8.46 -2.44
CA ASN A 13 -3.08 8.11 -2.21
C ASN A 13 -3.45 6.94 -3.11
N SER A 14 -4.40 6.12 -2.66
CA SER A 14 -4.97 5.02 -3.44
C SER A 14 -6.48 5.19 -3.56
N VAL A 15 -7.05 4.66 -4.64
CA VAL A 15 -8.48 4.75 -4.95
C VAL A 15 -8.98 3.37 -5.34
N ILE A 16 -10.23 3.07 -5.01
CA ILE A 16 -10.92 1.86 -5.43
C ILE A 16 -12.22 2.21 -6.15
N ALA A 17 -12.47 1.53 -7.26
CA ALA A 17 -13.65 1.71 -8.10
C ALA A 17 -14.21 0.37 -8.57
N VAL A 18 -15.46 0.38 -9.02
CA VAL A 18 -16.17 -0.79 -9.55
C VAL A 18 -17.10 -0.36 -10.69
N MET A 19 -17.45 -1.27 -11.59
CA MET A 19 -18.47 -1.00 -12.61
C MET A 19 -19.88 -1.22 -12.03
N GLU A 20 -20.76 -0.23 -12.18
CA GLU A 20 -22.17 -0.29 -11.78
C GLU A 20 -23.06 0.28 -12.88
N GLY A 21 -24.03 -0.51 -13.34
CA GLY A 21 -24.95 -0.04 -14.39
C GLY A 21 -24.30 0.28 -15.74
N GLY A 22 -23.02 -0.07 -15.95
CA GLY A 22 -22.23 0.30 -17.12
C GLY A 22 -21.26 1.46 -16.89
N ASP A 23 -21.36 2.15 -15.76
CA ASP A 23 -20.51 3.29 -15.41
C ASP A 23 -19.47 2.94 -14.34
N PRO A 24 -18.27 3.56 -14.38
CA PRO A 24 -17.29 3.42 -13.31
C PRO A 24 -17.70 4.25 -12.08
N THR A 25 -17.85 3.59 -10.93
CA THR A 25 -18.19 4.20 -9.64
C THR A 25 -17.02 4.09 -8.67
N VAL A 26 -16.55 5.21 -8.13
CA VAL A 26 -15.57 5.24 -7.03
C VAL A 26 -16.25 4.87 -5.72
N ILE A 27 -15.68 3.89 -5.02
CA ILE A 27 -16.16 3.44 -3.70
C ILE A 27 -15.54 4.34 -2.62
N SER A 28 -16.37 4.81 -1.69
CA SER A 28 -15.88 5.52 -0.50
C SER A 28 -15.23 4.54 0.48
N THR A 29 -14.09 4.94 1.03
CA THR A 29 -13.44 4.27 2.17
C THR A 29 -14.37 4.20 3.38
N SER A 30 -14.07 3.32 4.34
CA SER A 30 -14.78 3.27 5.63
C SER A 30 -14.80 4.60 6.40
N GLU A 31 -13.84 5.48 6.10
CA GLU A 31 -13.67 6.82 6.67
C GLU A 31 -14.48 7.90 5.91
N GLY A 32 -15.26 7.51 4.90
CA GLY A 32 -16.15 8.41 4.15
C GLY A 32 -15.46 9.21 3.03
N THR A 33 -14.19 8.92 2.75
CA THR A 33 -13.42 9.63 1.71
C THR A 33 -13.28 8.79 0.43
N ARG A 34 -13.15 9.44 -0.73
CA ARG A 34 -12.96 8.76 -2.03
C ARG A 34 -11.50 8.40 -2.36
N THR A 35 -10.56 8.80 -1.51
CA THR A 35 -9.13 8.51 -1.65
C THR A 35 -8.57 8.11 -0.29
N MET A 36 -7.77 7.05 -0.23
CA MET A 36 -7.11 6.61 0.99
C MET A 36 -5.63 6.98 0.96
N PRO A 37 -5.06 7.59 2.02
CA PRO A 37 -3.61 7.71 2.13
C PRO A 37 -2.91 6.35 1.99
N SER A 38 -1.87 6.29 1.17
CA SER A 38 -1.06 5.07 0.97
C SER A 38 -0.01 4.97 2.07
N VAL A 39 -0.52 4.81 3.29
CA VAL A 39 0.25 4.84 4.54
C VAL A 39 -0.12 3.63 5.39
N VAL A 40 0.89 2.95 5.90
CA VAL A 40 0.77 1.84 6.84
C VAL A 40 1.55 2.21 8.09
N ALA A 41 1.04 1.87 9.26
CA ALA A 41 1.80 2.09 10.47
C ALA A 41 1.54 1.02 11.54
N PHE A 42 2.50 0.86 12.46
CA PHE A 42 2.39 -0.07 13.58
C PHE A 42 2.41 0.71 14.89
N ASN A 43 1.35 0.58 15.69
CA ASN A 43 1.24 1.27 16.98
C ASN A 43 1.99 0.51 18.09
N LYS A 44 2.06 1.12 19.28
CA LYS A 44 2.78 0.56 20.44
C LYS A 44 2.33 -0.85 20.88
N ASN A 45 1.12 -1.25 20.49
CA ASN A 45 0.57 -2.57 20.79
C ASN A 45 0.86 -3.60 19.68
N GLY A 46 1.62 -3.22 18.65
CA GLY A 46 1.89 -4.04 17.47
C GLY A 46 0.72 -4.09 16.48
N GLU A 47 -0.33 -3.29 16.69
CA GLU A 47 -1.48 -3.26 15.80
C GLU A 47 -1.15 -2.49 14.52
N ARG A 48 -1.61 -3.04 13.38
CA ARG A 48 -1.47 -2.43 12.07
C ARG A 48 -2.60 -1.44 11.81
N LEU A 49 -2.21 -0.20 11.51
CA LEU A 49 -3.06 0.87 11.03
C LEU A 49 -2.81 1.10 9.54
N VAL A 50 -3.85 1.43 8.77
CA VAL A 50 -3.74 1.73 7.34
C VAL A 50 -4.54 2.99 7.03
N GLY A 51 -4.13 3.76 6.03
CA GLY A 51 -4.91 4.89 5.54
C GLY A 51 -4.86 6.10 6.47
N GLN A 52 -6.03 6.69 6.72
CA GLN A 52 -6.13 7.94 7.47
C GLN A 52 -5.67 7.77 8.92
N THR A 53 -5.96 6.63 9.54
CA THR A 53 -5.56 6.32 10.91
C THR A 53 -4.04 6.20 11.04
N ALA A 54 -3.38 5.56 10.06
CA ALA A 54 -1.91 5.52 10.01
C ALA A 54 -1.30 6.91 9.81
N LYS A 55 -1.86 7.72 8.88
CA LYS A 55 -1.37 9.08 8.60
C LYS A 55 -1.44 10.00 9.82
N ARG A 56 -2.50 9.90 10.64
CA ARG A 56 -2.73 10.77 11.81
C ARG A 56 -1.61 10.68 12.86
N GLN A 57 -0.97 9.53 13.01
CA GLN A 57 0.10 9.35 14.00
C GLN A 57 1.52 9.52 13.45
N SER A 58 1.68 9.90 12.18
CA SER A 58 2.99 9.99 11.51
C SER A 58 4.00 10.88 12.24
N VAL A 59 3.54 11.97 12.86
CA VAL A 59 4.40 12.92 13.60
C VAL A 59 4.91 12.32 14.91
N THR A 60 4.09 11.55 15.62
CA THR A 60 4.43 10.98 16.93
C THR A 60 4.97 9.56 16.86
N ASN A 61 4.87 8.91 15.70
CA ASN A 61 5.36 7.57 15.43
C ASN A 61 6.05 7.46 14.06
N PRO A 62 7.08 8.28 13.77
CA PRO A 62 7.63 8.44 12.43
C PRO A 62 8.39 7.21 11.90
N GLN A 63 9.09 6.49 12.77
CA GLN A 63 9.90 5.32 12.37
C GLN A 63 9.05 4.08 12.09
N ASN A 64 7.82 4.03 12.59
CA ASN A 64 6.88 2.93 12.36
C ASN A 64 5.70 3.33 11.47
N THR A 65 5.80 4.48 10.77
CA THR A 65 4.78 4.96 9.83
C THR A 65 5.37 5.06 8.43
N ILE A 66 4.92 4.19 7.53
CA ILE A 66 5.51 3.95 6.22
C ILE A 66 4.61 4.57 5.17
N TYR A 67 5.20 5.48 4.40
CA TYR A 67 4.60 6.21 3.29
C TYR A 67 5.56 6.17 2.09
N SER A 68 5.07 6.52 0.90
CA SER A 68 5.87 6.47 -0.34
C SER A 68 6.43 5.10 -0.70
N ILE A 69 5.92 4.01 -0.12
CA ILE A 69 6.47 2.65 -0.32
C ILE A 69 6.49 2.22 -1.80
N LYS A 70 5.56 2.75 -2.62
CA LYS A 70 5.53 2.48 -4.06
C LYS A 70 6.86 2.83 -4.77
N ARG A 71 7.65 3.75 -4.21
CA ARG A 71 9.00 4.10 -4.71
C ARG A 71 10.01 2.97 -4.57
N LEU A 72 9.81 2.03 -3.64
CA LEU A 72 10.75 0.92 -3.37
C LEU A 72 10.35 -0.37 -4.11
N MET A 73 9.16 -0.41 -4.71
CA MET A 73 8.60 -1.62 -5.33
C MET A 73 9.53 -2.18 -6.40
N GLY A 74 9.96 -3.42 -6.22
CA GLY A 74 10.78 -4.15 -7.20
C GLY A 74 12.19 -3.61 -7.40
N LEU A 75 12.70 -2.78 -6.48
CA LEU A 75 14.04 -2.20 -6.53
C LEU A 75 15.00 -2.84 -5.52
N ARG A 76 16.29 -2.74 -5.81
CA ARG A 76 17.38 -3.09 -4.88
C ARG A 76 17.70 -1.92 -3.95
N ALA A 77 18.30 -2.22 -2.80
CA ALA A 77 18.61 -1.24 -1.76
C ALA A 77 19.62 -0.17 -2.23
N ASP A 78 20.54 -0.51 -3.13
CA ASP A 78 21.51 0.40 -3.73
C ASP A 78 20.86 1.39 -4.73
N GLN A 79 19.66 1.10 -5.22
CA GLN A 79 18.92 1.95 -6.17
C GLN A 79 18.04 3.01 -5.50
N VAL A 80 17.85 2.94 -4.18
CA VAL A 80 16.89 3.78 -3.43
C VAL A 80 17.58 4.70 -2.40
N THR A 81 18.83 5.06 -2.67
CA THR A 81 19.64 5.90 -1.77
C THR A 81 19.07 7.30 -1.59
N SER A 82 18.45 7.86 -2.64
CA SER A 82 17.74 9.15 -2.56
C SER A 82 16.52 9.08 -1.64
N GLU A 83 15.77 7.98 -1.68
CA GLU A 83 14.55 7.78 -0.92
C GLU A 83 14.83 7.74 0.58
N SER A 84 15.98 7.19 0.99
CA SER A 84 16.42 7.17 2.39
C SER A 84 16.51 8.57 3.01
N GLY A 85 16.81 9.61 2.22
CA GLY A 85 16.80 11.01 2.67
C GLY A 85 15.42 11.66 2.70
N MET A 86 14.40 11.02 2.13
CA MET A 86 13.02 11.55 2.00
C MET A 86 12.06 10.94 3.02
N VAL A 87 12.45 9.85 3.68
CA VAL A 87 11.57 9.07 4.56
C VAL A 87 12.07 9.08 6.00
N SER A 88 11.14 8.91 6.95
CA SER A 88 11.45 8.86 8.38
C SER A 88 11.68 7.45 8.93
N TYR A 89 11.46 6.42 8.11
CA TYR A 89 11.64 5.01 8.46
C TYR A 89 12.93 4.45 7.87
N GLU A 90 13.41 3.35 8.41
CA GLU A 90 14.66 2.73 7.99
C GLU A 90 14.46 1.85 6.74
N ILE A 91 15.17 2.17 5.67
CA ILE A 91 15.31 1.31 4.49
C ILE A 91 16.56 0.45 4.68
N VAL A 92 16.42 -0.87 4.54
CA VAL A 92 17.49 -1.84 4.72
C VAL A 92 17.62 -2.75 3.50
N SER A 93 18.80 -3.33 3.32
CA SER A 93 19.04 -4.33 2.28
C SER A 93 18.58 -5.71 2.73
N GLY A 94 17.76 -6.37 1.91
CA GLY A 94 17.28 -7.71 2.13
C GLY A 94 18.29 -8.80 1.74
N PRO A 95 17.95 -10.08 1.96
CA PRO A 95 18.84 -11.21 1.63
C PRO A 95 19.21 -11.33 0.14
N LYS A 96 18.41 -10.74 -0.75
CA LYS A 96 18.67 -10.68 -2.19
C LYS A 96 19.04 -9.28 -2.65
N GLU A 97 19.53 -8.46 -1.72
CA GLU A 97 19.83 -7.03 -1.92
C GLU A 97 18.60 -6.19 -2.30
N ASP A 98 17.40 -6.73 -2.12
CA ASP A 98 16.13 -6.05 -2.35
C ASP A 98 15.90 -4.97 -1.29
N ALA A 99 15.33 -3.82 -1.70
CA ALA A 99 14.98 -2.76 -0.77
C ALA A 99 13.86 -3.23 0.16
N ARG A 100 14.04 -3.08 1.47
CA ARG A 100 13.06 -3.44 2.49
C ARG A 100 12.93 -2.35 3.53
N VAL A 101 11.87 -2.39 4.34
CA VAL A 101 11.67 -1.46 5.46
C VAL A 101 11.74 -2.18 6.79
N LYS A 102 12.55 -1.68 7.72
CA LYS A 102 12.63 -2.22 9.08
C LYS A 102 11.68 -1.44 9.99
N ILE A 103 10.88 -2.16 10.75
CA ILE A 103 9.86 -1.61 11.65
C ILE A 103 10.21 -1.95 13.10
N PRO A 104 10.79 -1.01 13.87
CA PRO A 104 11.19 -1.24 15.26
C PRO A 104 10.07 -1.82 16.13
N GLN A 105 8.85 -1.32 15.98
CA GLN A 105 7.70 -1.69 16.80
C GLN A 105 7.26 -3.16 16.67
N THR A 106 7.66 -3.81 15.57
CA THR A 106 7.38 -5.23 15.31
C THR A 106 8.63 -6.09 15.31
N ASP A 107 9.81 -5.47 15.41
CA ASP A 107 11.13 -6.08 15.18
C ASP A 107 11.19 -6.91 13.89
N LYS A 108 10.54 -6.41 12.82
CA LYS A 108 10.45 -7.10 11.53
C LYS A 108 10.91 -6.22 10.39
N THR A 109 11.38 -6.89 9.35
CA THR A 109 11.70 -6.29 8.07
C THR A 109 10.64 -6.73 7.07
N TYR A 110 10.01 -5.76 6.42
CA TYR A 110 8.96 -6.00 5.42
C TYR A 110 9.45 -5.63 4.03
N THR A 111 9.03 -6.41 3.06
CA THR A 111 9.14 -6.06 1.65
C THR A 111 8.15 -4.93 1.29
N PRO A 112 8.45 -4.12 0.27
CA PRO A 112 7.52 -3.15 -0.28
C PRO A 112 6.17 -3.78 -0.66
N GLN A 113 6.19 -5.01 -1.17
CA GLN A 113 5.03 -5.80 -1.57
C GLN A 113 4.14 -6.13 -0.37
N GLU A 114 4.71 -6.55 0.77
CA GLU A 114 3.94 -6.81 1.98
C GLU A 114 3.23 -5.55 2.49
N ILE A 115 3.93 -4.40 2.50
CA ILE A 115 3.34 -3.12 2.92
C ILE A 115 2.25 -2.68 1.93
N SER A 116 2.50 -2.75 0.62
CA SER A 116 1.49 -2.45 -0.39
C SER A 116 0.30 -3.41 -0.32
N GLY A 117 0.51 -4.69 0.00
CA GLY A 117 -0.53 -5.67 0.23
C GLY A 117 -1.45 -5.31 1.40
N MET A 118 -0.91 -4.66 2.45
CA MET A 118 -1.73 -4.13 3.55
C MET A 118 -2.65 -2.98 3.11
N ILE A 119 -2.18 -2.14 2.17
CA ILE A 119 -2.99 -1.08 1.54
C ILE A 119 -4.09 -1.70 0.68
N LEU A 120 -3.74 -2.66 -0.17
CA LEU A 120 -4.69 -3.38 -1.03
C LEU A 120 -5.75 -4.13 -0.22
N ALA A 121 -5.36 -4.79 0.88
CA ALA A 121 -6.27 -5.50 1.76
C ALA A 121 -7.30 -4.56 2.41
N LYS A 122 -6.89 -3.35 2.81
CA LYS A 122 -7.83 -2.35 3.35
C LYS A 122 -8.81 -1.86 2.29
N LEU A 123 -8.35 -1.56 1.08
CA LEU A 123 -9.23 -1.16 -0.03
C LEU A 123 -10.21 -2.27 -0.40
N LYS A 124 -9.73 -3.52 -0.50
CA LYS A 124 -10.58 -4.69 -0.71
C LYS A 124 -11.67 -4.78 0.36
N SER A 125 -11.32 -4.65 1.64
CA SER A 125 -12.28 -4.69 2.75
C SER A 125 -13.35 -3.59 2.63
N ASP A 126 -12.97 -2.39 2.21
CA ASP A 126 -13.91 -1.29 1.97
C ASP A 126 -14.86 -1.59 0.82
N ALA A 127 -14.35 -2.16 -0.28
CA ALA A 127 -15.19 -2.58 -1.40
C ALA A 127 -16.12 -3.76 -1.04
N GLU A 128 -15.66 -4.75 -0.30
CA GLU A 128 -16.51 -5.87 0.16
C GLU A 128 -17.63 -5.37 1.07
N SER A 129 -17.34 -4.41 1.95
CA SER A 129 -18.33 -3.78 2.81
C SER A 129 -19.37 -2.99 2.01
N TYR A 130 -18.93 -2.25 0.98
CA TYR A 130 -19.81 -1.49 0.09
C TYR A 130 -20.68 -2.40 -0.78
N LEU A 131 -20.11 -3.47 -1.33
CA LEU A 131 -20.77 -4.39 -2.25
C LEU A 131 -21.62 -5.46 -1.54
N GLY A 132 -21.43 -5.65 -0.23
CA GLY A 132 -22.08 -6.71 0.56
C GLY A 132 -21.68 -8.13 0.14
N THR A 133 -20.59 -8.29 -0.62
CA THR A 133 -20.15 -9.58 -1.16
C THR A 133 -18.62 -9.66 -1.25
N PRO A 134 -18.02 -10.87 -1.22
CA PRO A 134 -16.58 -11.03 -1.36
C PRO A 134 -16.04 -10.58 -2.71
N VAL A 135 -14.84 -10.01 -2.70
CA VAL A 135 -14.08 -9.59 -3.89
C VAL A 135 -12.80 -10.42 -4.00
N THR A 136 -12.65 -11.10 -5.13
CA THR A 136 -11.55 -12.05 -5.36
C THR A 136 -10.64 -11.68 -6.53
N GLN A 137 -11.00 -10.64 -7.29
CA GLN A 137 -10.28 -10.22 -8.49
C GLN A 137 -10.19 -8.70 -8.56
N ALA A 138 -9.03 -8.20 -8.97
CA ALA A 138 -8.77 -6.78 -9.13
C ALA A 138 -7.94 -6.50 -10.38
N VAL A 139 -8.06 -5.28 -10.90
CA VAL A 139 -7.11 -4.67 -11.83
C VAL A 139 -6.37 -3.57 -11.07
N ILE A 140 -5.04 -3.64 -10.99
CA ILE A 140 -4.21 -2.72 -10.20
C ILE A 140 -3.34 -1.87 -11.12
N THR A 141 -3.30 -0.55 -10.89
CA THR A 141 -2.50 0.38 -11.69
C THR A 141 -0.99 0.32 -11.38
N VAL A 142 -0.18 0.48 -12.42
CA VAL A 142 1.27 0.72 -12.32
C VAL A 142 1.66 1.87 -13.25
N PRO A 143 2.70 2.66 -12.91
CA PRO A 143 3.24 3.66 -13.83
C PRO A 143 3.66 3.02 -15.16
N ALA A 144 3.48 3.73 -16.26
CA ALA A 144 3.83 3.23 -17.59
C ALA A 144 5.34 2.88 -17.71
N TYR A 145 6.20 3.59 -16.98
CA TYR A 145 7.65 3.40 -16.99
C TYR A 145 8.14 2.32 -15.99
N PHE A 146 7.26 1.65 -15.25
CA PHE A 146 7.70 0.57 -14.36
C PHE A 146 8.35 -0.56 -15.16
N SER A 147 9.51 -1.02 -14.69
CA SER A 147 10.17 -2.22 -15.22
C SER A 147 9.40 -3.50 -14.87
N ASP A 148 9.80 -4.62 -15.48
CA ASP A 148 9.18 -5.92 -15.22
C ASP A 148 9.26 -6.33 -13.75
N SER A 149 10.37 -6.04 -13.05
CA SER A 149 10.50 -6.35 -11.63
C SER A 149 9.51 -5.56 -10.77
N GLN A 150 9.28 -4.28 -11.10
CA GLN A 150 8.33 -3.43 -10.36
C GLN A 150 6.87 -3.81 -10.65
N ARG A 151 6.58 -4.21 -11.90
CA ARG A 151 5.27 -4.76 -12.30
C ARG A 151 4.98 -6.07 -11.59
N GLN A 152 5.95 -6.99 -11.58
CA GLN A 152 5.82 -8.27 -10.87
C GLN A 152 5.65 -8.05 -9.36
N ALA A 153 6.44 -7.16 -8.76
CA ALA A 153 6.30 -6.80 -7.35
C ALA A 153 4.89 -6.26 -7.03
N THR A 154 4.30 -5.45 -7.93
CA THR A 154 2.93 -4.94 -7.74
C THR A 154 1.90 -6.07 -7.81
N LYS A 155 2.09 -7.02 -8.73
CA LYS A 155 1.25 -8.23 -8.85
C LYS A 155 1.40 -9.17 -7.65
N ASP A 156 2.60 -9.30 -7.09
CA ASP A 156 2.85 -10.13 -5.90
C ASP A 156 2.20 -9.53 -4.64
N ALA A 157 1.95 -8.21 -4.63
CA ALA A 157 1.29 -7.54 -3.51
C ALA A 157 -0.22 -7.86 -3.43
N GLY A 158 -0.88 -8.22 -4.55
CA GLY A 158 -2.31 -8.54 -4.57
C GLY A 158 -2.90 -8.75 -5.96
#